data_AF-A0A6M4AQB2-F1
#
_entry.id   AF-A0A6M4AQB2-F1
#
_cell.length_a   1.000
_cell.length_b   1.000
_cell.length_c   1.000
_cell.angle_alpha   90.00
_cell.angle_beta   90.00
_cell.angle_gamma   90.00
#
_symmetry.space_group_name_H-M   'P 1'
#
loop_
_entity.id
_entity.type
_entity.pdbx_description
1 polymer ?
#
loop_
_entity_poly.entity_id
_entity_poly.type
_entity_poly.pdbx_seq_one_letter_code
_entity_poly.pdbx_strand_id
1 'polypeptide(L)'
;MAAPVYHGDLFAFGHIKAERDDEKSIWVAYILWFFFGMLGAHRYYMGRIGSGMLQTSLLIGAVTALAWIPLLGIGLIVLLGIWYLLDLVLIAFMN
;
A
#
# COMPACT_ATOMS: atom_id res chain seq x y z
N MET A 1 36.44 33.90 -7.09
CA MET A 1 35.07 33.38 -6.87
C MET A 1 34.57 33.95 -5.55
N ALA A 2 33.53 34.79 -5.57
CA ALA A 2 32.95 35.35 -4.35
C ALA A 2 31.98 34.33 -3.73
N ALA A 3 32.09 34.06 -2.43
CA ALA A 3 31.15 33.20 -1.73
C ALA A 3 29.79 33.90 -1.60
N PRO A 4 28.66 33.18 -1.76
CA PRO A 4 27.35 33.78 -1.54
C PRO A 4 27.23 34.24 -0.07
N VAL A 5 26.85 35.49 0.12
CA VAL A 5 26.61 36.09 1.44
C VAL A 5 25.21 35.70 1.88
N TYR A 6 25.09 34.80 2.85
CA TYR A 6 23.81 34.44 3.45
C TYR A 6 23.34 35.57 4.38
N HIS A 7 22.17 36.12 4.12
CA HIS A 7 21.51 37.04 5.05
C HIS A 7 20.85 36.22 6.17
N GLY A 8 20.71 36.78 7.37
CA GLY A 8 20.07 36.10 8.50
C GLY A 8 18.57 35.85 8.34
N ASP A 9 18.02 36.06 7.15
CA ASP A 9 16.63 35.83 6.78
C ASP A 9 16.28 34.33 6.68
N LEU A 10 17.28 33.45 6.58
CA LEU A 10 17.10 32.00 6.67
C LEU A 10 16.37 31.55 7.95
N PHE A 11 16.54 32.27 9.07
CA PHE A 11 15.81 31.99 10.31
C PHE A 11 14.33 32.37 10.24
N ALA A 12 13.95 33.33 9.39
CA ALA A 12 12.55 33.71 9.17
C ALA A 12 11.74 32.58 8.51
N PHE A 13 12.41 31.71 7.76
CA PHE A 13 11.81 30.54 7.12
C PHE A 13 11.79 29.28 8.01
N GLY A 14 12.38 29.32 9.23
CA GLY A 14 12.40 28.17 10.16
C GLY A 14 11.01 27.73 10.65
N HIS A 15 10.01 28.60 10.50
CA HIS A 15 8.60 28.32 10.84
C HIS A 15 7.82 27.73 9.66
N ILE A 16 8.38 27.76 8.45
CA ILE A 16 7.77 27.13 7.28
C ILE A 16 8.09 25.64 7.36
N LYS A 17 7.24 24.89 8.07
CA LYS A 17 7.08 23.47 7.78
C LYS A 17 6.65 23.39 6.33
N ALA A 18 7.55 22.95 5.45
CA ALA A 18 7.15 22.41 4.16
C ALA A 18 6.35 21.14 4.46
N GLU A 19 5.07 21.32 4.77
CA GLU A 19 4.09 20.24 4.87
C GLU A 19 3.99 19.69 3.45
N ARG A 20 4.80 18.67 3.15
CA ARG A 20 4.54 17.83 2.00
C ARG A 20 3.30 17.04 2.40
N ASP A 21 2.15 17.49 1.95
CA ASP A 21 0.98 16.63 1.88
C ASP A 21 1.37 15.48 0.96
N ASP A 22 1.82 14.37 1.55
CA ASP A 22 2.06 13.11 0.87
C ASP A 22 0.69 12.51 0.51
N GLU A 23 -0.08 13.22 -0.32
CA GLU A 23 -1.35 12.74 -0.86
C GLU A 23 -1.07 11.47 -1.66
N LYS A 24 -1.48 10.34 -1.08
CA LYS A 24 -1.40 9.04 -1.72
C LYS A 24 -2.35 9.06 -2.93
N SER A 25 -1.80 8.92 -4.13
CA SER A 25 -2.63 8.92 -5.34
C SER A 25 -3.43 7.63 -5.43
N ILE A 26 -4.75 7.76 -5.51
CA ILE A 26 -5.67 6.63 -5.72
C ILE A 26 -5.35 5.85 -7.01
N TRP A 27 -4.89 6.54 -8.06
CA TRP A 27 -4.47 5.93 -9.32
C TRP A 27 -3.27 5.01 -9.14
N VAL A 28 -2.30 5.43 -8.31
CA VAL A 28 -1.15 4.60 -7.96
C VAL A 28 -1.61 3.35 -7.21
N ALA A 29 -2.61 3.46 -6.33
CA ALA A 29 -3.16 2.30 -5.63
C ALA A 29 -3.83 1.29 -6.58
N TYR A 30 -4.56 1.74 -7.61
CA TYR A 30 -5.11 0.83 -8.63
C TYR A 30 -4.05 0.13 -9.46
N ILE A 31 -2.97 0.84 -9.82
CA ILE A 31 -1.82 0.24 -10.53
C ILE A 31 -1.16 -0.82 -9.63
N LEU A 32 -0.90 -0.50 -8.37
CA LEU A 32 -0.35 -1.45 -7.40
C LEU A 32 -1.28 -2.65 -7.17
N TRP A 33 -2.59 -2.44 -7.20
CA TRP A 33 -3.57 -3.52 -7.10
C TRP A 33 -3.49 -4.44 -8.31
N PHE A 34 -3.38 -3.92 -9.53
CA PHE A 34 -3.30 -4.76 -10.73
C PHE A 34 -2.02 -5.62 -10.80
N PHE A 35 -0.86 -5.06 -10.46
CA PHE A 35 0.40 -5.79 -10.55
C PHE A 35 0.75 -6.61 -9.29
N PHE A 36 0.44 -6.09 -8.11
CA PHE A 36 0.85 -6.65 -6.82
C PHE A 36 -0.33 -6.83 -5.85
N GLY A 37 -1.56 -6.86 -6.33
CA GLY A 37 -2.74 -6.86 -5.44
C GLY A 37 -2.92 -8.14 -4.65
N MET A 38 -2.57 -9.32 -5.18
CA MET A 38 -2.60 -10.56 -4.37
C MET A 38 -1.64 -10.49 -3.17
N LEU A 39 -0.54 -9.75 -3.28
CA LEU A 39 0.41 -9.54 -2.18
C LEU A 39 -0.06 -8.45 -1.20
N GLY A 40 -1.06 -7.65 -1.55
CA GLY A 40 -1.57 -6.54 -0.72
C GLY A 40 -0.77 -5.25 -0.82
N ALA A 41 0.04 -5.05 -1.88
CA ALA A 41 0.87 -3.85 -2.06
C ALA A 41 0.08 -2.52 -2.02
N HIS A 42 -1.12 -2.52 -2.61
CA HIS A 42 -2.01 -1.36 -2.60
C HIS A 42 -2.43 -0.95 -1.17
N ARG A 43 -2.61 -1.92 -0.24
CA ARG A 43 -2.94 -1.64 1.17
C ARG A 43 -1.76 -1.08 1.94
N TYR A 44 -0.55 -1.58 1.68
CA TYR A 44 0.68 -1.00 2.25
C TYR A 44 0.90 0.44 1.76
N TYR A 45 0.63 0.70 0.48
CA TYR A 45 0.70 2.05 -0.06
C TYR A 45 -0.29 2.99 0.63
N MET A 46 -1.53 2.56 0.86
CA MET A 46 -2.55 3.34 1.59
C MET A 46 -2.35 3.38 3.12
N GLY A 47 -1.23 2.89 3.65
CA GLY A 47 -0.94 2.93 5.09
C GLY A 47 -1.70 1.89 5.94
N ARG A 48 -2.47 0.99 5.32
CA ARG A 48 -3.24 -0.05 6.02
C ARG A 48 -2.45 -1.34 6.23
N ILE A 49 -1.36 -1.22 6.99
CA ILE A 49 -0.39 -2.31 7.24
C ILE A 49 -1.07 -3.56 7.81
N GLY A 50 -1.97 -3.42 8.80
CA GLY A 50 -2.62 -4.57 9.43
C GLY A 50 -3.41 -5.44 8.43
N SER A 51 -4.19 -4.79 7.55
CA SER A 51 -4.95 -5.52 6.54
C SER A 51 -4.08 -6.05 5.39
N GLY A 52 -3.00 -5.34 5.04
CA GLY A 52 -2.01 -5.81 4.07
C GLY A 52 -1.30 -7.07 4.55
N MET A 53 -0.87 -7.09 5.83
CA MET A 53 -0.22 -8.25 6.43
C MET A 53 -1.13 -9.47 6.47
N LEU A 54 -2.43 -9.27 6.74
CA LEU A 54 -3.42 -10.35 6.70
C LEU A 54 -3.58 -10.91 5.28
N GLN A 55 -3.61 -10.06 4.26
CA GLN A 55 -3.70 -10.51 2.87
C GLN A 55 -2.45 -11.29 2.45
N THR A 56 -1.25 -10.78 2.77
CA THR A 56 0.02 -11.48 2.48
C THR A 56 0.11 -12.82 3.22
N SER A 57 -0.25 -12.87 4.51
CA SER A 57 -0.17 -14.10 5.30
C SER A 57 -1.17 -15.16 4.84
N LEU A 58 -2.39 -14.75 4.46
CA LEU A 58 -3.36 -15.65 3.84
C LEU A 58 -2.88 -16.18 2.49
N LEU A 59 -2.22 -15.36 1.66
CA LEU A 59 -1.66 -15.83 0.39
C LEU A 59 -0.59 -16.90 0.63
N ILE A 60 0.35 -16.64 1.53
CA ILE A 60 1.41 -17.59 1.90
C ILE A 60 0.78 -18.87 2.47
N GLY A 61 -0.21 -18.73 3.36
CA GLY A 61 -0.95 -19.84 3.94
C GLY A 61 -1.68 -20.65 2.87
N ALA A 62 -2.31 -20.01 1.89
CA ALA A 62 -3.04 -20.67 0.81
C ALA A 62 -2.12 -21.48 -0.10
N VAL A 63 -0.96 -20.92 -0.49
CA VAL A 63 0.05 -21.61 -1.30
C VAL A 63 0.65 -22.79 -0.54
N THR A 64 0.96 -22.60 0.74
CA THR A 64 1.46 -23.69 1.60
C THR A 64 0.42 -24.79 1.78
N ALA A 65 -0.84 -24.41 2.02
CA ALA A 65 -1.95 -25.34 2.15
C ALA A 65 -2.19 -26.11 0.84
N LEU A 66 -1.99 -25.50 -0.33
CA LEU A 66 -2.14 -26.19 -1.61
C LEU A 66 -1.21 -27.42 -1.73
N ALA A 67 -0.01 -27.36 -1.13
CA ALA A 67 0.98 -28.43 -1.17
C ALA A 67 0.63 -29.62 -0.25
N TRP A 68 0.01 -29.36 0.90
CA TRP A 68 -0.28 -30.39 1.92
C TRP A 68 -1.75 -30.83 1.94
N ILE A 69 -2.67 -29.88 1.71
CA ILE A 69 -4.12 -30.04 1.77
C ILE A 69 -4.75 -29.25 0.60
N PRO A 70 -4.76 -29.81 -0.62
CA PRO A 70 -5.14 -29.08 -1.82
C PRO A 70 -6.53 -28.44 -1.78
N LEU A 71 -7.54 -29.12 -1.20
CA LEU A 71 -8.89 -28.57 -1.05
C LEU A 71 -8.91 -27.28 -0.20
N LEU A 72 -8.14 -27.25 0.89
CA LEU A 72 -8.06 -26.09 1.77
C LEU A 72 -7.34 -24.94 1.06
N GLY A 73 -6.25 -25.23 0.35
CA GLY A 73 -5.54 -24.24 -0.47
C GLY A 73 -6.43 -23.60 -1.51
N ILE A 74 -7.21 -24.40 -2.25
CA ILE A 74 -8.17 -23.88 -3.24
C ILE A 74 -9.23 -22.99 -2.58
N GLY A 75 -9.80 -23.42 -1.45
CA GLY A 75 -10.78 -22.62 -0.71
C GLY A 75 -10.23 -21.26 -0.28
N LEU A 76 -8.98 -21.22 0.22
CA LEU A 76 -8.31 -19.99 0.60
C LEU A 76 -7.97 -19.09 -0.60
N ILE A 77 -7.59 -19.66 -1.74
CA ILE A 77 -7.37 -18.89 -2.98
C ILE A 77 -8.69 -18.28 -3.48
N VAL A 78 -9.80 -19.02 -3.42
CA VAL A 78 -11.12 -18.47 -3.80
C VAL A 78 -11.51 -17.32 -2.88
N LEU A 79 -11.29 -17.46 -1.56
CA LEU A 79 -11.53 -16.39 -0.60
C LEU A 79 -10.67 -15.14 -0.90
N LEU A 80 -9.38 -15.34 -1.20
CA LEU A 80 -8.48 -14.26 -1.62
C LEU A 80 -8.90 -13.62 -2.94
N GLY A 81 -9.43 -14.40 -3.89
CA GLY A 81 -9.97 -13.89 -5.15
C GLY A 81 -11.21 -13.01 -4.93
N ILE A 82 -12.12 -13.43 -4.04
CA ILE A 82 -13.27 -12.61 -3.64
C ILE A 82 -12.79 -11.31 -2.97
N TRP A 83 -11.83 -11.42 -2.04
CA TRP A 83 -11.28 -10.25 -1.36
C TRP A 83 -10.57 -9.31 -2.36
N TYR A 84 -9.81 -9.84 -3.31
CA TYR A 84 -9.17 -9.07 -4.37
C TYR A 84 -10.17 -8.27 -5.23
N LEU A 85 -11.37 -8.83 -5.48
CA LEU A 85 -12.46 -8.10 -6.13
C LEU A 85 -13.11 -7.05 -5.23
N LEU A 86 -13.24 -7.32 -3.93
CA LEU A 86 -13.70 -6.31 -2.97
C LEU A 86 -12.73 -5.12 -2.90
N ASP A 87 -11.43 -5.35 -3.06
CA ASP A 87 -10.40 -4.31 -3.08
C ASP A 87 -10.62 -3.27 -4.18
N LEU A 88 -11.18 -3.63 -5.35
CA LEU A 88 -11.57 -2.66 -6.39
C LEU A 88 -12.50 -1.57 -5.85
N VAL A 89 -13.50 -1.98 -5.07
CA VAL A 89 -14.46 -1.04 -4.47
C VAL A 89 -13.83 -0.35 -3.27
N LEU A 90 -13.11 -1.10 -2.44
CA LEU A 90 -12.47 -0.63 -1.21
C LEU A 90 -11.43 0.48 -1.50
N ILE A 91 -10.66 0.39 -2.58
CA ILE A 91 -9.72 1.43 -3.02
C ILE A 91 -10.45 2.76 -3.29
N ALA A 92 -11.66 2.72 -3.87
CA ALA A 92 -12.48 3.92 -4.11
C ALA A 92 -12.96 4.59 -2.81
N PHE A 93 -13.18 3.80 -1.76
CA PHE A 93 -13.55 4.31 -0.42
C PHE A 93 -12.36 4.69 0.45
N MET A 94 -11.14 4.33 0.04
CA MET A 94 -9.90 4.69 0.73
C MET A 94 -9.35 5.98 0.10
N ASN A 95 -10.05 7.10 0.35
CA ASN A 95 -9.61 8.46 0.04
C ASN A 95 -9.70 9.33 1.28
#